data_AF-A0AAW2KWJ8-F1
#
_entry.id   AF-A0AAW2KWJ8-F1
#
_cell.length_a   1.000
_cell.length_b   1.000
_cell.length_c   1.000
_cell.angle_alpha   90.00
_cell.angle_beta   90.00
_cell.angle_gamma   90.00
#
_symmetry.space_group_name_H-M   'P 1'
#
loop_
_entity.id
_entity.type
_entity.pdbx_description
1 polymer ?
#
loop_
_entity_poly.entity_id
_entity_poly.type
_entity_poly.pdbx_seq_one_letter_code
_entity_poly.pdbx_strand_id
1 'polypeptide(L)'
;VPSDFAKKLSTECLVMQNHRYGISPEKFQKNKSLCSFFKILTTSLDEDDKVYVSTVQACRYPVTAVQWHPEARQYTMLQEEGVQ
;
A
#
# COMPACT_ATOMS: atom_id res chain seq x y z
N VAL A 1 -4.42 -10.04 -14.77
CA VAL A 1 -3.10 -9.76 -14.17
C VAL A 1 -2.37 -11.07 -13.97
N PRO A 2 -1.11 -11.24 -14.43
CA PRO A 2 -0.38 -12.49 -14.26
C PRO A 2 -0.18 -12.80 -12.76
N SER A 3 -0.46 -14.03 -12.33
CA SER A 3 -0.45 -14.43 -10.92
C SER A 3 0.88 -14.19 -10.23
N ASP A 4 1.97 -14.29 -10.98
CA ASP A 4 3.34 -14.19 -10.45
C ASP A 4 3.71 -12.77 -10.03
N PHE A 5 3.12 -11.76 -10.68
CA PHE A 5 3.36 -10.35 -10.33
C PHE A 5 2.63 -9.97 -9.04
N ALA A 6 1.39 -10.43 -8.89
CA ALA A 6 0.62 -10.23 -7.65
C ALA A 6 1.27 -10.93 -6.46
N LYS A 7 1.88 -12.10 -6.68
CA LYS A 7 2.58 -12.85 -5.63
C LYS A 7 3.85 -12.14 -5.17
N LYS A 8 4.69 -11.63 -6.09
CA LYS A 8 5.89 -10.87 -5.76
C LYS A 8 5.59 -9.57 -5.00
N LEU A 9 4.55 -8.83 -5.41
CA LEU A 9 4.09 -7.63 -4.71
C LEU A 9 3.56 -7.92 -3.29
N SER A 10 3.15 -9.16 -3.01
CA SER A 10 2.62 -9.57 -1.71
C SER A 10 3.69 -10.04 -0.73
N THR A 11 4.87 -10.45 -1.21
CA THR A 11 5.91 -11.11 -0.39
C THR A 11 7.15 -10.25 -0.18
N GLU A 12 7.45 -9.34 -1.10
CA GLU A 12 8.62 -8.47 -0.96
C GLU A 12 8.17 -7.14 -0.35
N CYS A 13 8.82 -6.74 0.76
CA CYS A 13 8.67 -5.43 1.40
C CYS A 13 9.26 -4.34 0.48
N LEU A 14 8.66 -4.14 -0.69
CA LEU A 14 9.20 -3.32 -1.78
C LEU A 14 8.78 -1.86 -1.72
N VAL A 15 8.13 -1.43 -0.64
CA VAL A 15 7.47 -0.13 -0.63
C VAL A 15 7.94 0.68 0.54
N MET A 16 8.63 1.77 0.23
CA MET A 16 9.10 2.77 1.17
C MET A 16 7.88 3.46 1.80
N GLN A 17 7.52 3.05 3.02
CA GLN A 17 6.39 3.60 3.76
C GLN A 17 6.84 4.82 4.57
N ASN A 18 7.13 5.95 3.91
CA ASN A 18 7.50 7.18 4.62
C ASN A 18 6.26 7.98 5.07
N HIS A 19 5.33 7.32 5.74
CA HIS A 19 4.15 7.95 6.33
C HIS A 19 4.12 7.70 7.84
N ARG A 20 3.75 8.72 8.61
CA ARG A 20 3.56 8.63 10.07
C ARG A 20 2.18 8.10 10.48
N TYR A 21 1.25 8.03 9.54
CA TYR A 21 -0.16 7.76 9.82
C TYR A 21 -0.76 6.82 8.78
N GLY A 22 -1.47 5.81 9.27
CA GLY A 22 -2.30 4.92 8.47
C GLY A 22 -3.74 4.89 8.98
N ILE A 23 -4.67 4.54 8.10
CA ILE A 23 -6.06 4.27 8.48
C ILE A 23 -6.20 2.76 8.69
N SER A 24 -6.56 2.33 9.90
CA SER A 24 -6.83 0.91 10.15
C SER A 24 -8.09 0.46 9.39
N PRO A 25 -8.16 -0.82 8.96
CA PRO A 25 -9.36 -1.34 8.27
C PRO A 25 -10.65 -1.11 9.06
N GLU A 26 -10.59 -1.22 10.38
CA GLU A 26 -11.73 -0.96 11.26
C GLU A 26 -12.18 0.52 11.21
N LYS A 27 -11.24 1.47 11.32
CA LYS A 27 -11.56 2.90 11.23
C LYS A 27 -12.09 3.27 9.85
N PHE A 28 -11.56 2.66 8.80
CA PHE A 28 -12.05 2.82 7.44
C PHE A 28 -13.51 2.36 7.31
N GLN A 29 -13.83 1.16 7.80
CA GLN A 29 -15.18 0.59 7.70
C GLN A 29 -16.22 1.33 8.54
N LYS A 30 -15.81 1.87 9.71
CA LYS A 30 -16.66 2.70 10.57
C LYS A 30 -17.02 4.05 9.92
N ASN A 31 -16.24 4.53 8.95
CA ASN A 31 -16.53 5.76 8.24
C ASN A 31 -17.41 5.48 7.02
N LYS A 32 -18.71 5.82 7.12
CA LYS A 32 -19.71 5.60 6.06
C LYS A 32 -19.33 6.23 4.73
N SER A 33 -18.70 7.39 4.72
CA SER A 33 -18.29 8.06 3.48
C SER A 33 -17.16 7.29 2.78
N LEU A 34 -16.18 6.80 3.54
CA LEU A 34 -15.07 6.02 2.99
C LEU A 34 -15.54 4.64 2.49
N CYS A 35 -16.24 3.89 3.33
CA CYS A 35 -16.61 2.51 2.99
C CYS A 35 -17.72 2.39 1.93
N SER A 36 -18.54 3.43 1.75
CA SER A 36 -19.51 3.47 0.65
C SER A 36 -18.89 3.89 -0.69
N PHE A 37 -17.84 4.70 -0.65
CA PHE A 37 -17.20 5.21 -1.87
C PHE A 37 -16.08 4.30 -2.38
N PHE A 38 -15.28 3.74 -1.47
CA PHE A 38 -14.05 3.00 -1.76
C PHE A 38 -14.13 1.55 -1.28
N LYS A 39 -13.59 0.64 -2.08
CA LYS A 39 -13.31 -0.75 -1.72
C LYS A 39 -11.83 -0.88 -1.38
N ILE A 40 -11.54 -1.51 -0.24
CA ILE A 40 -10.17 -1.91 0.12
C ILE A 40 -9.70 -3.03 -0.82
N LEU A 41 -8.55 -2.84 -1.44
CA LEU A 41 -7.89 -3.85 -2.29
C LEU A 41 -6.76 -4.54 -1.54
N THR A 42 -5.93 -3.78 -0.82
CA THR A 42 -4.80 -4.32 -0.05
C THR A 42 -4.67 -3.63 1.30
N THR A 43 -4.11 -4.36 2.25
CA THR A 43 -3.65 -3.86 3.55
C THR A 43 -2.17 -4.19 3.72
N SER A 44 -1.49 -3.46 4.57
CA SER A 44 -0.06 -3.66 4.89
C SER A 44 0.16 -3.49 6.39
N LEU A 45 1.30 -3.98 6.87
CA LEU A 45 1.76 -3.78 8.25
C LEU A 45 2.67 -2.56 8.33
N ASP A 46 2.57 -1.79 9.40
CA ASP A 46 3.55 -0.76 9.76
C ASP A 46 4.72 -1.34 10.57
N GLU A 47 5.65 -0.49 11.00
CA GLU A 47 6.83 -0.88 11.78
C GLU A 47 6.48 -1.42 13.19
N ASP A 48 5.27 -1.17 13.68
CA ASP A 48 4.73 -1.66 14.96
C ASP A 48 3.80 -2.88 14.77
N ASP A 49 3.86 -3.56 13.61
CA ASP A 49 2.98 -4.68 13.24
C ASP A 49 1.48 -4.34 13.22
N LYS A 50 1.11 -3.07 13.05
CA LYS A 50 -0.30 -2.65 12.95
C LYS A 50 -0.75 -2.64 11.50
N VAL A 51 -1.94 -3.20 11.27
CA VAL A 51 -2.54 -3.26 9.94
C VAL A 51 -3.16 -1.93 9.55
N TYR A 52 -2.79 -1.42 8.37
CA TYR A 52 -3.42 -0.27 7.73
C TYR A 52 -3.85 -0.56 6.28
N VAL A 53 -4.75 0.26 5.76
CA VAL A 53 -5.23 0.20 4.38
C VAL A 53 -4.18 0.78 3.44
N SER A 54 -3.64 -0.05 2.52
CA SER A 54 -2.54 0.36 1.63
C SER A 54 -2.98 0.71 0.21
N THR A 55 -4.06 0.10 -0.28
CA THR A 55 -4.64 0.43 -1.60
C THR A 55 -6.15 0.35 -1.56
N VAL A 56 -6.82 1.34 -2.17
CA VAL A 56 -8.28 1.36 -2.36
C VAL A 56 -8.65 1.74 -3.78
N GLN A 57 -9.84 1.33 -4.21
CA GLN A 57 -10.42 1.72 -5.49
C GLN A 57 -11.86 2.17 -5.29
N ALA A 58 -12.25 3.27 -5.94
CA ALA A 58 -13.62 3.75 -5.89
C ALA A 58 -14.57 2.76 -6.56
N CYS A 59 -15.76 2.58 -5.98
CA CYS A 59 -16.72 1.57 -6.43
C CYS A 59 -17.32 1.90 -7.81
N ARG A 60 -17.46 3.18 -8.14
CA ARG A 60 -18.18 3.64 -9.34
C ARG A 60 -17.40 4.61 -10.22
N TYR A 61 -16.22 5.02 -9.78
CA TYR A 61 -15.40 6.02 -10.46
C TYR A 61 -14.01 5.43 -10.76
N PRO A 62 -13.34 5.87 -11.83
CA PRO A 62 -11.99 5.43 -12.17
C PRO A 62 -10.94 6.11 -11.27
N VAL A 63 -11.09 5.97 -9.95
CA VAL A 63 -10.21 6.55 -8.94
C VAL A 63 -9.59 5.41 -8.14
N THR A 64 -8.26 5.36 -8.16
CA THR A 64 -7.46 4.44 -7.34
C THR A 64 -6.55 5.28 -6.46
N ALA A 65 -6.51 4.95 -5.16
CA ALA A 65 -5.63 5.60 -4.20
C ALA A 65 -4.70 4.57 -3.57
N VAL A 66 -3.42 4.95 -3.47
CA VAL A 66 -2.35 4.16 -2.87
C VAL A 66 -1.75 4.97 -1.73
N GLN A 67 -1.49 4.31 -0.60
CA GLN A 67 -0.80 4.93 0.53
C GLN A 67 0.73 4.90 0.34
N TRP A 68 1.19 3.92 -0.42
CA TRP A 68 2.58 3.76 -0.79
C TRP A 68 2.95 4.65 -1.97
N HIS A 69 4.25 4.88 -2.16
CA HIS A 69 4.82 5.72 -3.22
C HIS A 69 5.17 4.89 -4.48
N PRO A 70 4.27 4.72 -5.47
CA PRO A 70 4.56 3.98 -6.71
C PRO A 70 5.66 4.60 -7.57
N GLU A 71 5.90 5.90 -7.40
CA GLU A 71 6.94 6.68 -8.07
C GLU A 71 8.35 6.35 -7.54
N ALA A 72 8.44 5.80 -6.33
CA ALA A 72 9.68 5.28 -5.75
C ALA A 72 10.00 3.90 -6.34
N ARG A 73 10.25 3.83 -7.66
CA ARG A 73 10.90 2.65 -8.24
C ARG A 73 12.35 2.60 -7.76
N GLN A 74 12.72 1.51 -7.08
CA GLN A 74 14.10 1.01 -6.96
C GLN A 74 15.17 2.02 -6.46
N TYR A 75 14.88 2.98 -5.59
CA TYR A 75 15.97 3.84 -5.07
C TYR A 75 16.95 3.08 -4.14
N THR A 76 16.70 1.80 -3.84
CA THR A 76 17.54 1.02 -2.90
C THR A 76 18.01 -0.34 -3.43
N MET A 77 18.08 -0.53 -4.75
CA MET A 77 18.71 -1.74 -5.34
C MET A 77 19.95 -1.45 -6.21
N LEU A 78 20.46 -0.20 -6.21
CA LEU A 78 21.68 0.19 -6.94
C LEU A 78 22.63 1.11 -6.13
N GLN A 79 22.52 1.15 -4.79
CA GLN A 79 23.43 1.97 -3.97
C GLN A 79 24.05 1.26 -2.76
N GLU A 80 24.09 -0.08 -2.76
CA GLU A 80 25.00 -0.86 -1.90
C GLU A 80 25.86 -1.86 -2.70
N GLU A 81 26.17 -1.53 -3.96
CA GLU A 81 27.33 -2.10 -4.68
C GLU A 81 28.38 -0.98 -4.81
N GLY A 82 28.86 -0.46 -3.68
CA GLY A 82 29.80 0.66 -3.71
C GLY A 82 30.12 1.31 -2.36
N VAL A 83 30.49 0.53 -1.35
CA VAL A 83 31.43 1.01 -0.31
C VAL A 83 32.48 -0.08 -0.10
N GLN A 84 33.72 0.35 -0.19
CA GLN A 84 34.98 -0.40 -0.18
C GLN A 84 35.19 -1.23 1.09
#